data_AF-A0A2N0SMI8-F1
#
_entry.id   AF-A0A2N0SMI8-F1
#
_cell.length_a   1.000
_cell.length_b   1.000
_cell.length_c   1.000
_cell.angle_alpha   90.00
_cell.angle_beta   90.00
_cell.angle_gamma   90.00
#
_symmetry.space_group_name_H-M   'P 1'
#
loop_
_entity.id
_entity.type
_entity.pdbx_description
1 polymer ?
#
loop_
_entity_poly.entity_id
_entity_poly.type
_entity_poly.pdbx_seq_one_letter_code
_entity_poly.pdbx_strand_id
1 'polypeptide(L)'
;MVTMKQIANRAGVSISTVSLVLNNRDIGRVSPDVAERVRDIAAELGYLTNRLASGLRTSSTRTIGFLSDEVATTPFAGRMIEGAQDAARMPAFFDKHPDVDGFFCFNDTRAWAIYTEATRRGLIIGKDIAVVGVDNHQVVAEALDPPLSTVELPHYEMGYWAVGKLVSLIEGEAPDPFPRAGYPVEKVQPPPLSEQSPQLECQLRIKQSWVRPRSQR
;
A
#
# COMPACT_ATOMS: atom_id res chain seq x y z
N MET A 1 -26.18 -8.94 -18.88
CA MET A 1 -25.46 -9.09 -17.61
C MET A 1 -25.51 -10.57 -17.22
N VAL A 2 -24.35 -11.18 -16.95
CA VAL A 2 -24.31 -12.60 -16.57
C VAL A 2 -24.87 -12.79 -15.16
N THR A 3 -25.65 -13.83 -14.95
CA THR A 3 -26.32 -14.14 -13.69
C THR A 3 -25.76 -15.40 -13.05
N MET A 4 -25.86 -15.53 -11.72
CA MET A 4 -25.47 -16.76 -11.01
C MET A 4 -26.22 -18.00 -11.52
N LYS A 5 -27.44 -17.82 -12.05
CA LYS A 5 -28.22 -18.90 -12.68
C LYS A 5 -27.57 -19.43 -13.96
N GLN A 6 -27.00 -18.55 -14.78
CA GLN A 6 -26.29 -18.96 -15.99
C GLN A 6 -25.00 -19.71 -15.66
N ILE A 7 -24.27 -19.25 -14.64
CA ILE A 7 -23.07 -19.94 -14.13
C ILE A 7 -23.44 -21.32 -13.58
N ALA A 8 -24.51 -21.40 -12.78
CA ALA A 8 -25.01 -22.64 -12.19
C ALA A 8 -25.37 -23.68 -13.26
N ASN A 9 -26.09 -23.26 -14.30
CA ASN A 9 -26.46 -24.12 -15.42
C ASN A 9 -25.23 -24.63 -16.18
N ARG A 10 -24.24 -23.78 -16.43
CA ARG A 10 -23.02 -24.17 -17.17
C ARG A 10 -22.07 -25.03 -16.32
N ALA A 11 -22.01 -24.79 -15.01
CA ALA A 11 -21.19 -25.54 -14.08
C ALA A 11 -21.86 -26.84 -13.59
N GLY A 12 -23.14 -27.06 -13.92
CA GLY A 12 -23.91 -28.23 -13.50
C GLY A 12 -24.15 -28.30 -11.99
N VAL A 13 -24.29 -27.16 -11.32
CA VAL A 13 -24.47 -27.07 -9.85
C VAL A 13 -25.66 -26.19 -9.47
N SER A 14 -26.04 -26.20 -8.19
CA SER A 14 -27.10 -25.32 -7.70
C SER A 14 -26.64 -23.84 -7.66
N ILE A 15 -27.60 -22.90 -7.74
CA ILE A 15 -27.33 -21.47 -7.54
C ILE A 15 -26.71 -21.22 -6.16
N SER A 16 -27.12 -21.98 -5.15
CA SER A 16 -26.57 -21.91 -3.79
C SER A 16 -25.09 -22.30 -3.76
N THR A 17 -24.68 -23.32 -4.52
CA THR A 17 -23.28 -23.73 -4.68
C THR A 17 -22.46 -22.62 -5.33
N VAL A 18 -22.98 -22.03 -6.41
CA VAL A 18 -22.33 -20.88 -7.07
C VAL A 18 -22.19 -19.70 -6.10
N SER A 19 -23.24 -19.42 -5.32
CA SER A 19 -23.23 -18.35 -4.32
C SER A 19 -22.19 -18.59 -3.22
N LEU A 20 -22.03 -19.82 -2.73
CA LEU A 20 -21.00 -20.15 -1.74
C LEU A 20 -19.60 -19.90 -2.30
N VAL A 21 -19.33 -20.37 -3.52
CA VAL A 21 -18.03 -20.20 -4.18
C VAL A 21 -17.72 -18.73 -4.46
N LEU A 22 -18.64 -17.99 -5.07
CA LEU A 22 -18.43 -16.58 -5.45
C LEU A 22 -18.37 -15.63 -4.25
N ASN A 23 -18.87 -16.05 -3.08
CA ASN A 23 -18.76 -15.30 -1.83
C ASN A 23 -17.64 -15.80 -0.91
N ASN A 24 -16.74 -16.67 -1.38
CA ASN A 24 -15.63 -17.25 -0.60
C ASN A 24 -16.10 -17.97 0.68
N ARG A 25 -17.22 -18.69 0.61
CA ARG A 25 -17.81 -19.48 1.71
C ARG A 25 -17.86 -20.97 1.36
N ASP A 26 -17.02 -21.41 0.43
CA ASP A 26 -16.99 -22.76 -0.12
C ASP A 26 -16.13 -23.75 0.68
N ILE A 27 -15.16 -23.26 1.47
CA ILE A 27 -14.28 -24.11 2.30
C ILE A 27 -15.12 -25.01 3.22
N GLY A 28 -14.92 -26.33 3.12
CA GLY A 28 -15.64 -27.35 3.89
C GLY A 28 -17.11 -27.53 3.50
N ARG A 29 -17.60 -26.85 2.46
CA ARG A 29 -19.01 -26.88 2.01
C ARG A 29 -19.18 -27.26 0.54
N VAL A 30 -18.14 -27.09 -0.26
CA VAL A 30 -18.08 -27.44 -1.68
C VAL A 30 -16.74 -28.11 -1.94
N SER A 31 -16.70 -29.13 -2.81
CA SER A 31 -15.43 -29.77 -3.16
C SER A 31 -14.51 -28.78 -3.91
N PRO A 32 -13.18 -28.86 -3.72
CA PRO A 32 -12.22 -27.96 -4.36
C PRO A 32 -12.40 -27.90 -5.88
N ASP A 33 -12.53 -29.05 -6.54
CA ASP A 33 -12.69 -29.17 -8.00
C ASP A 33 -13.95 -28.44 -8.51
N VAL A 34 -15.05 -28.52 -7.76
CA VAL A 34 -16.30 -27.84 -8.12
C VAL A 34 -16.19 -26.34 -7.90
N ALA A 35 -15.51 -25.93 -6.84
CA ALA A 35 -15.27 -24.51 -6.57
C ALA A 35 -14.38 -23.87 -7.63
N GLU A 36 -13.31 -24.55 -8.05
CA GLU A 36 -12.45 -24.11 -9.16
C GLU A 36 -13.23 -23.98 -10.47
N ARG A 37 -13.96 -25.03 -10.87
CA ARG A 37 -14.79 -25.02 -12.09
C ARG A 37 -15.80 -23.86 -12.11
N VAL A 38 -16.43 -23.55 -10.98
CA VAL A 38 -17.36 -22.42 -10.87
C VAL A 38 -16.65 -21.08 -11.04
N ARG A 39 -15.45 -20.91 -10.48
CA ARG A 39 -14.64 -19.69 -10.64
C ARG A 39 -14.21 -19.49 -12.09
N ASP A 40 -13.79 -20.56 -12.76
CA ASP A 40 -13.36 -20.52 -14.17
C ASP A 40 -14.51 -20.11 -15.08
N ILE A 41 -15.68 -20.73 -14.92
CA ILE A 41 -16.87 -20.39 -15.71
C ILE A 41 -17.34 -18.96 -15.42
N ALA A 42 -17.26 -18.51 -14.17
CA ALA A 42 -17.60 -17.13 -13.81
C ALA A 42 -16.63 -16.13 -14.47
N ALA A 43 -15.33 -16.44 -14.51
CA ALA A 43 -14.33 -15.61 -15.17
C ALA A 43 -14.51 -15.59 -16.70
N GLU A 44 -14.73 -16.75 -17.32
CA GLU A 44 -14.97 -16.90 -18.77
C GLU A 44 -16.20 -16.08 -19.22
N LEU A 45 -17.27 -16.14 -18.42
CA LEU A 45 -18.50 -15.40 -18.71
C LEU A 45 -18.41 -13.91 -18.32
N GLY A 46 -17.32 -13.46 -17.71
CA GLY A 46 -17.16 -12.08 -17.26
C GLY A 46 -18.17 -11.68 -16.17
N TYR A 47 -18.50 -12.60 -15.25
CA TYR A 47 -19.41 -12.32 -14.15
C TYR A 47 -18.79 -11.30 -13.19
N LEU A 48 -19.50 -10.17 -13.04
CA LEU A 48 -19.19 -9.16 -12.03
C LEU A 48 -20.29 -9.14 -10.97
N THR A 49 -19.90 -9.26 -9.71
CA THR A 49 -20.83 -9.19 -8.60
C THR A 49 -21.44 -7.79 -8.51
N ASN A 50 -22.74 -7.69 -8.68
CA ASN A 50 -23.45 -6.43 -8.51
C ASN A 50 -23.52 -6.04 -7.01
N ARG A 51 -22.65 -5.12 -6.59
CA ARG A 51 -22.54 -4.68 -5.18
C ARG A 51 -23.77 -3.92 -4.69
N LEU A 52 -24.52 -3.25 -5.57
CA LEU A 52 -25.79 -2.59 -5.20
C LEU A 52 -26.85 -3.63 -4.86
N ALA A 53 -26.98 -4.67 -5.69
CA ALA A 53 -27.90 -5.79 -5.42
C ALA A 53 -27.48 -6.58 -4.17
N SER A 54 -26.18 -6.80 -3.96
CA SER A 54 -25.68 -7.41 -2.72
C SER A 54 -26.01 -6.55 -1.50
N GLY A 55 -25.90 -5.22 -1.61
CA GLY A 55 -26.15 -4.29 -0.52
C GLY A 55 -27.62 -4.19 -0.11
N LEU A 56 -28.55 -4.34 -1.07
CA LEU A 56 -29.99 -4.42 -0.80
C LEU A 56 -30.33 -5.62 0.08
N ARG A 57 -29.73 -6.80 -0.18
CA ARG A 57 -29.96 -8.00 0.63
C ARG A 57 -29.39 -7.87 2.05
N THR A 58 -28.26 -7.18 2.21
CA THR A 58 -27.63 -6.96 3.52
C THR A 58 -28.11 -5.70 4.23
N SER A 59 -29.04 -4.94 3.64
CA SER A 59 -29.44 -3.61 4.09
C SER A 59 -28.25 -2.68 4.39
N SER A 60 -27.12 -2.88 3.71
CA SER A 60 -25.86 -2.20 3.98
C SER A 60 -25.03 -2.15 2.71
N THR A 61 -24.55 -0.97 2.35
CA THR A 61 -23.59 -0.79 1.26
C THR A 61 -22.19 -0.66 1.83
N ARG A 62 -21.18 -1.22 1.16
CA ARG A 62 -19.75 -1.03 1.51
C ARG A 62 -19.16 0.17 0.76
N THR A 63 -19.98 1.22 0.58
CA THR A 63 -19.62 2.41 -0.18
C THR A 63 -19.24 3.51 0.79
N ILE A 64 -18.02 4.02 0.66
CA ILE A 64 -17.57 5.23 1.37
C ILE A 64 -17.71 6.39 0.39
N GLY A 65 -18.61 7.33 0.70
CA GLY A 65 -18.74 8.58 -0.04
C GLY A 65 -17.77 9.62 0.51
N PHE A 66 -17.03 10.29 -0.37
CA PHE A 66 -16.13 11.38 0.00
C PHE A 66 -16.70 12.68 -0.60
N LEU A 67 -16.94 13.68 0.25
CA LEU A 67 -17.47 14.99 -0.16
C LEU A 67 -16.46 16.06 0.24
N SER A 68 -16.12 16.97 -0.69
CA SER A 68 -15.16 18.05 -0.46
C SER A 68 -15.60 19.31 -1.22
N ASP A 69 -15.33 20.49 -0.66
CA ASP A 69 -15.78 21.79 -1.19
C ASP A 69 -14.99 22.27 -2.42
N GLU A 70 -13.71 21.88 -2.56
CA GLU A 70 -12.90 22.15 -3.74
C GLU A 70 -12.35 20.83 -4.30
N VAL A 71 -12.30 20.72 -5.64
CA VAL A 71 -11.60 19.64 -6.37
C VAL A 71 -10.25 19.39 -5.71
N ALA A 72 -9.76 18.14 -5.68
CA ALA A 72 -8.54 17.63 -5.03
C ALA A 72 -7.22 18.42 -5.27
N THR A 73 -7.20 19.73 -4.97
CA THR A 73 -6.14 20.71 -5.17
C THR A 73 -5.57 21.15 -3.83
N THR A 74 -6.31 20.96 -2.73
CA THR A 74 -5.70 21.06 -1.41
C THR A 74 -4.66 19.96 -1.26
N PRO A 75 -3.45 20.25 -0.73
CA PRO A 75 -2.37 19.26 -0.59
C PRO A 75 -2.74 18.02 0.23
N PHE A 76 -3.88 18.06 0.93
CA PHE A 76 -4.35 17.02 1.83
C PHE A 76 -5.41 16.10 1.22
N ALA A 77 -6.10 16.50 0.15
CA ALA A 77 -7.20 15.72 -0.42
C ALA A 77 -6.74 14.31 -0.85
N GLY A 78 -5.57 14.21 -1.50
CA GLY A 78 -4.97 12.92 -1.85
C GLY A 78 -4.68 12.06 -0.62
N ARG A 79 -4.01 12.63 0.40
CA ARG A 79 -3.69 11.92 1.65
C ARG A 79 -4.93 11.49 2.44
N MET A 80 -6.00 12.28 2.40
CA MET A 80 -7.28 11.93 3.03
C MET A 80 -7.96 10.74 2.32
N ILE A 81 -7.95 10.72 0.99
CA ILE A 81 -8.50 9.60 0.20
C ILE A 81 -7.68 8.34 0.44
N GLU A 82 -6.35 8.44 0.43
CA GLU A 82 -5.46 7.32 0.74
C GLU A 82 -5.71 6.75 2.14
N GLY A 83 -5.79 7.61 3.15
CA GLY A 83 -6.11 7.19 4.52
C GLY A 83 -7.47 6.50 4.62
N ALA A 84 -8.49 6.99 3.90
CA ALA A 84 -9.80 6.36 3.86
C ALA A 84 -9.78 4.97 3.19
N GLN A 85 -9.02 4.82 2.10
CA GLN A 85 -8.83 3.54 1.42
C GLN A 85 -8.11 2.54 2.32
N ASP A 86 -7.07 2.99 3.03
CA ASP A 86 -6.31 2.13 3.92
C ASP A 86 -7.16 1.67 5.10
N ALA A 87 -7.88 2.59 5.75
CA ALA A 87 -8.80 2.26 6.85
C ALA A 87 -9.88 1.25 6.44
N ALA A 88 -10.32 1.28 5.18
CA ALA A 88 -11.31 0.33 4.65
C ALA A 88 -10.71 -1.04 4.31
N ARG A 89 -9.42 -1.12 3.95
CA ARG A 89 -8.76 -2.35 3.49
C ARG A 89 -8.06 -3.10 4.62
N MET A 90 -7.51 -2.38 5.59
CA MET A 90 -6.60 -2.95 6.59
C MET A 90 -7.22 -4.05 7.46
N PRO A 91 -8.48 -3.93 7.93
CA PRO A 91 -9.08 -5.00 8.73
C PRO A 91 -9.14 -6.35 8.00
N ALA A 92 -9.57 -6.33 6.73
CA ALA A 92 -9.66 -7.54 5.92
C ALA A 92 -8.28 -8.13 5.60
N PHE A 93 -7.24 -7.31 5.50
CA PHE A 93 -5.87 -7.78 5.32
C PHE A 93 -5.40 -8.57 6.55
N PHE A 94 -5.50 -7.98 7.74
CA PHE A 94 -5.10 -8.64 8.99
C PHE A 94 -5.93 -9.91 9.29
N ASP A 95 -7.23 -9.91 8.94
CA ASP A 95 -8.07 -11.11 9.09
C ASP A 95 -7.63 -12.26 8.17
N LYS A 96 -7.18 -11.93 6.96
CA LYS A 96 -6.75 -12.91 5.95
C LYS A 96 -5.31 -13.39 6.19
N HIS A 97 -4.49 -12.54 6.79
CA HIS A 97 -3.05 -12.76 7.02
C HIS A 97 -2.70 -12.55 8.50
N PRO A 98 -3.27 -13.35 9.43
CA PRO A 98 -3.06 -13.18 10.87
C PRO A 98 -1.63 -13.54 11.34
N ASP A 99 -0.85 -14.19 10.49
CA ASP A 99 0.53 -14.62 10.71
C ASP A 99 1.59 -13.57 10.32
N VAL A 100 1.19 -12.46 9.68
CA VAL A 100 2.09 -11.38 9.31
C VAL A 100 2.51 -10.59 10.55
N ASP A 101 3.81 -10.61 10.83
CA ASP A 101 4.44 -9.90 11.95
C ASP A 101 5.35 -8.74 11.50
N GLY A 102 5.37 -8.41 10.20
CA GLY A 102 6.23 -7.40 9.62
C GLY A 102 5.61 -6.66 8.44
N PHE A 103 5.71 -5.34 8.45
CA PHE A 103 5.16 -4.46 7.41
C PHE A 103 6.24 -3.51 6.88
N PHE A 104 6.48 -3.58 5.57
CA PHE A 104 7.27 -2.60 4.84
C PHE A 104 6.34 -1.72 4.02
N CYS A 105 6.21 -0.45 4.41
CA CYS A 105 5.28 0.51 3.86
C CYS A 105 5.98 1.35 2.78
N PHE A 106 5.31 1.52 1.63
CA PHE A 106 5.85 2.28 0.49
C PHE A 106 6.22 3.73 0.83
N ASN A 107 5.53 4.33 1.82
CA ASN A 107 5.91 5.59 2.42
C ASN A 107 5.46 5.64 3.90
N ASP A 108 5.93 6.65 4.64
CA ASP A 108 5.63 6.82 6.06
C ASP A 108 4.13 7.01 6.33
N THR A 109 3.39 7.65 5.44
CA THR A 109 1.95 7.86 5.64
C THR A 109 1.13 6.58 5.59
N ARG A 110 1.54 5.59 4.79
CA ARG A 110 0.89 4.27 4.76
C ARG A 110 1.06 3.52 6.08
N ALA A 111 2.15 3.77 6.81
CA ALA A 111 2.36 3.15 8.11
C ALA A 111 1.26 3.51 9.12
N TRP A 112 0.66 4.71 9.01
CA TRP A 112 -0.44 5.13 9.90
C TRP A 112 -1.60 4.14 9.93
N ALA A 113 -1.94 3.54 8.78
CA ALA A 113 -3.02 2.57 8.71
C ALA A 113 -2.69 1.26 9.40
N ILE A 114 -1.42 0.82 9.32
CA ILE A 114 -0.92 -0.33 10.09
C ILE A 114 -1.01 -0.04 11.58
N TYR A 115 -0.58 1.14 12.01
CA TYR A 115 -0.64 1.57 13.40
C TYR A 115 -2.06 1.62 13.96
N THR A 116 -2.98 2.15 13.16
CA THR A 116 -4.39 2.26 13.53
C THR A 116 -5.01 0.88 13.71
N GLU A 117 -4.74 -0.05 12.77
CA GLU A 117 -5.31 -1.39 12.82
C GLU A 117 -4.65 -2.27 13.89
N ALA A 118 -3.34 -2.18 14.07
CA ALA A 118 -2.61 -2.86 15.13
C ALA A 118 -3.16 -2.45 16.51
N THR A 119 -3.36 -1.15 16.74
CA THR A 119 -3.98 -0.63 17.97
C THR A 119 -5.38 -1.20 18.18
N ARG A 120 -6.22 -1.25 17.13
CA ARG A 120 -7.58 -1.82 17.21
C ARG A 120 -7.58 -3.31 17.59
N ARG A 121 -6.52 -4.03 17.21
CA ARG A 121 -6.33 -5.46 17.51
C ARG A 121 -5.60 -5.70 18.82
N GLY A 122 -5.17 -4.65 19.52
CA GLY A 122 -4.35 -4.76 20.72
C GLY A 122 -2.94 -5.28 20.47
N LEU A 123 -2.45 -5.19 19.23
CA LEU A 123 -1.08 -5.57 18.88
C LEU A 123 -0.11 -4.44 19.24
N ILE A 124 1.03 -4.80 19.83
CA ILE A 124 2.07 -3.86 20.23
C ILE A 124 3.11 -3.76 19.11
N ILE A 125 3.14 -2.63 18.42
CA ILE A 125 4.17 -2.34 17.40
C ILE A 125 5.55 -2.24 18.07
N GLY A 126 6.58 -2.79 17.42
CA GLY A 126 7.93 -2.94 17.96
C GLY A 126 8.11 -4.15 18.87
N LYS A 127 7.03 -4.91 19.13
CA LYS A 127 7.06 -6.16 19.91
C LYS A 127 6.38 -7.32 19.20
N ASP A 128 5.09 -7.17 18.92
CA ASP A 128 4.25 -8.19 18.27
C ASP A 128 4.33 -8.08 16.75
N ILE A 129 4.44 -6.85 16.22
CA ILE A 129 4.67 -6.59 14.80
C ILE A 129 5.74 -5.52 14.59
N ALA A 130 6.51 -5.65 13.51
CA ALA A 130 7.46 -4.65 13.04
C ALA A 130 6.86 -3.80 11.92
N VAL A 131 7.12 -2.49 11.92
CA VAL A 131 6.67 -1.59 10.85
C VAL A 131 7.85 -0.72 10.40
N VAL A 132 8.09 -0.67 9.09
CA VAL A 132 9.11 0.17 8.46
C VAL A 132 8.47 1.00 7.35
N GLY A 133 8.72 2.30 7.34
CA GLY A 133 8.32 3.22 6.27
C GLY A 133 9.46 3.56 5.31
N VAL A 134 9.17 4.50 4.41
CA VAL A 134 10.08 5.12 3.46
C VAL A 134 9.74 6.61 3.40
N ASP A 135 10.74 7.47 3.21
CA ASP A 135 10.76 8.95 3.10
C ASP A 135 11.39 9.65 4.30
N ASN A 136 11.23 9.13 5.53
CA ASN A 136 11.52 9.85 6.78
C ASN A 136 10.86 11.23 6.85
N HIS A 137 9.57 11.29 6.51
CA HIS A 137 8.75 12.47 6.71
C HIS A 137 8.59 12.70 8.21
N GLN A 138 9.51 13.47 8.82
CA GLN A 138 9.66 13.63 10.27
C GLN A 138 8.33 13.89 11.00
N VAL A 139 7.45 14.73 10.44
CA VAL A 139 6.12 15.00 11.03
C VAL A 139 5.30 13.72 11.23
N VAL A 140 5.40 12.74 10.34
CA VAL A 140 4.71 11.45 10.45
C VAL A 140 5.57 10.49 11.28
N ALA A 141 6.85 10.37 10.94
CA ALA A 141 7.73 9.36 11.51
C ALA A 141 8.00 9.56 13.02
N GLU A 142 7.91 10.80 13.52
CA GLU A 142 8.03 11.12 14.95
C GLU A 142 6.67 11.21 15.67
N ALA A 143 5.57 11.47 14.96
CA ALA A 143 4.25 11.59 15.58
C ALA A 143 3.53 10.25 15.79
N LEU A 144 3.94 9.21 15.09
CA LEU A 144 3.46 7.85 15.34
C LEU A 144 3.99 7.34 16.69
N ASP A 145 3.16 6.59 17.42
CA ASP A 145 3.52 5.98 18.69
C ASP A 145 3.42 4.45 18.59
N PRO A 146 4.53 3.70 18.69
CA PRO A 146 5.91 4.17 18.83
C PRO A 146 6.46 4.86 17.54
N PRO A 147 7.52 5.70 17.62
CA PRO A 147 8.11 6.34 16.45
C PRO A 147 8.51 5.34 15.34
N LEU A 148 8.23 5.74 14.10
CA LEU A 148 8.37 4.88 12.91
C LEU A 148 9.83 4.81 12.44
N SER A 149 10.34 3.59 12.35
CA SER A 149 11.55 3.25 11.63
C SER A 149 11.32 3.42 10.14
N THR A 150 12.21 4.10 9.43
CA THR A 150 11.93 4.50 8.04
C THR A 150 13.21 4.67 7.23
N VAL A 151 13.15 4.32 5.94
CA VAL A 151 14.22 4.60 4.99
C VAL A 151 14.18 6.08 4.62
N GLU A 152 15.18 6.83 5.07
CA GLU A 152 15.33 8.22 4.69
C GLU A 152 15.89 8.34 3.29
N LEU A 153 15.15 9.05 2.44
CA LEU A 153 15.56 9.39 1.09
C LEU A 153 16.24 10.78 1.06
N PRO A 154 17.30 10.95 0.27
CA PRO A 154 17.97 12.23 0.05
C PRO A 154 17.20 13.08 -0.97
N HIS A 155 15.95 13.45 -0.65
CA HIS A 155 15.05 14.11 -1.59
C HIS A 155 15.59 15.43 -2.14
N TYR A 156 16.29 16.20 -1.31
CA TYR A 156 16.90 17.45 -1.75
C TYR A 156 17.96 17.18 -2.84
N GLU A 157 18.85 16.22 -2.59
CA GLU A 157 19.91 15.87 -3.52
C GLU A 157 19.38 15.18 -4.78
N MET A 158 18.35 14.33 -4.65
CA MET A 158 17.64 13.76 -5.79
C MET A 158 17.09 14.85 -6.71
N GLY A 159 16.36 15.81 -6.12
CA GLY A 159 15.74 16.90 -6.88
C GLY A 159 16.79 17.80 -7.53
N TYR A 160 17.83 18.15 -6.80
CA TYR A 160 18.90 18.99 -7.33
C TYR A 160 19.69 18.28 -8.42
N TRP A 161 20.03 16.99 -8.25
CA TRP A 161 20.69 16.18 -9.28
C TRP A 161 19.83 16.11 -10.55
N ALA A 162 18.52 15.85 -10.41
CA ALA A 162 17.60 15.77 -11.55
C ALA A 162 17.52 17.09 -12.33
N VAL A 163 17.42 18.22 -11.63
CA VAL A 163 17.41 19.55 -12.26
C VAL A 163 18.77 19.85 -12.89
N GLY A 164 19.88 19.55 -12.20
CA GLY A 164 21.23 19.71 -12.75
C GLY A 164 21.41 18.90 -14.04
N LYS A 165 20.91 17.67 -14.08
CA LYS A 165 20.94 16.81 -15.27
C LYS A 165 20.12 17.41 -16.41
N LEU A 166 18.92 17.93 -16.12
CA LEU A 166 18.08 18.57 -17.12
C LEU A 166 18.76 19.80 -17.74
N VAL A 167 19.34 20.67 -16.90
CA VAL A 167 20.06 21.87 -17.37
C VAL A 167 21.24 21.49 -18.27
N SER A 168 22.01 20.46 -17.90
CA SER A 168 23.09 19.91 -18.75
C SER A 168 22.63 19.59 -20.16
N LEU A 169 21.48 18.91 -20.25
CA LEU A 169 20.93 18.46 -21.53
C LEU A 169 20.44 19.62 -22.38
N ILE A 170 19.96 20.70 -21.75
CA ILE A 170 19.50 21.92 -22.43
C ILE A 170 20.68 22.73 -22.99
N GLU A 171 21.72 22.94 -22.19
CA GLU A 171 22.88 23.76 -22.56
C GLU A 171 23.85 23.02 -23.51
N GLY A 172 23.74 21.69 -23.60
CA GLY A 172 24.65 20.87 -24.41
C GLY A 172 26.07 20.77 -23.84
N GLU A 173 26.27 21.25 -22.60
CA GLU A 173 27.54 21.16 -21.88
C GLU A 173 27.50 20.07 -20.80
N ALA A 174 28.64 19.42 -20.58
CA ALA A 174 28.84 18.66 -19.35
C ALA A 174 28.81 19.65 -18.17
N PRO A 175 28.05 19.41 -17.09
CA PRO A 175 27.93 20.38 -16.01
C PRO A 175 29.22 20.34 -15.22
N ASP A 176 30.07 21.31 -15.46
CA ASP A 176 31.40 21.41 -14.84
C ASP A 176 31.31 22.19 -13.51
N PRO A 177 32.04 21.75 -12.47
CA PRO A 177 31.90 20.44 -11.85
C PRO A 177 30.57 20.32 -11.07
N PHE A 178 30.03 19.10 -11.02
CA PHE A 178 28.88 18.77 -10.16
C PHE A 178 29.27 17.79 -9.05
N PRO A 179 28.83 18.02 -7.79
CA PRO A 179 28.06 19.18 -7.34
C PRO A 179 28.87 20.48 -7.37
N ARG A 180 28.21 21.61 -7.70
CA ARG A 180 28.85 22.92 -7.82
C ARG A 180 29.42 23.37 -6.47
N ALA A 181 30.47 24.20 -6.49
CA ALA A 181 30.98 24.81 -5.26
C ALA A 181 29.85 25.55 -4.52
N GLY A 182 29.70 25.31 -3.21
CA GLY A 182 28.59 25.84 -2.41
C GLY A 182 27.28 25.05 -2.52
N TYR A 183 27.30 23.88 -3.16
CA TYR A 183 26.20 22.94 -3.11
C TYR A 183 25.85 22.57 -1.66
N PRO A 184 24.61 22.86 -1.19
CA PRO A 184 24.21 22.46 0.15
C PRO A 184 23.95 20.95 0.14
N VAL A 185 24.95 20.19 0.57
CA VAL A 185 24.78 18.76 0.88
C VAL A 185 24.08 18.69 2.23
N GLU A 186 22.87 18.12 2.26
CA GLU A 186 22.14 17.92 3.52
C GLU A 186 22.40 16.51 4.08
N LYS A 187 22.43 15.50 3.22
CA LYS A 187 22.39 14.08 3.58
C LYS A 187 23.42 13.22 2.85
N VAL A 188 23.58 13.37 1.54
CA VAL A 188 24.47 12.50 0.75
C VAL A 188 25.15 13.25 -0.38
N GLN A 189 26.38 12.87 -0.72
CA GLN A 189 27.04 13.39 -1.90
C GLN A 189 26.34 12.85 -3.17
N PRO A 190 25.83 13.73 -4.06
CA PRO A 190 25.17 13.27 -5.27
C PRO A 190 26.20 12.78 -6.30
N PRO A 191 25.81 11.82 -7.16
CA PRO A 191 26.71 11.30 -8.19
C PRO A 191 26.99 12.35 -9.27
N PRO A 192 28.06 12.17 -10.08
CA PRO A 192 28.33 13.03 -11.23
C PRO A 192 27.13 13.07 -12.19
N LEU A 193 26.94 14.20 -12.88
CA LEU A 193 25.86 14.32 -13.88
C LEU A 193 26.11 13.53 -15.16
N SER A 194 27.32 12.99 -15.34
CA SER A 194 27.63 12.03 -16.41
C SER A 194 26.99 10.65 -16.17
N GLU A 195 26.61 10.32 -14.93
CA GLU A 195 26.03 9.03 -14.58
C GLU A 195 24.67 8.84 -15.26
N GLN A 196 24.47 7.69 -15.92
CA GLN A 196 23.20 7.38 -16.59
C GLN A 196 22.17 6.77 -15.64
N SER A 197 22.63 6.05 -14.61
CA SER A 197 21.80 5.41 -13.60
C SER A 197 22.29 5.82 -12.21
N PRO A 198 22.02 7.07 -11.79
CA PRO A 198 22.52 7.59 -10.53
C PRO A 198 22.01 6.74 -9.36
N GLN A 199 22.93 6.37 -8.48
CA GLN A 199 22.60 5.77 -7.19
C GLN A 199 22.85 6.79 -6.09
N LEU A 200 21.87 6.93 -5.20
CA LEU A 200 21.96 7.77 -4.01
C LEU A 200 21.77 6.87 -2.79
N GLU A 201 22.72 6.95 -1.86
CA GLU A 201 22.65 6.17 -0.64
C GLU A 201 21.48 6.63 0.23
N CYS A 202 20.63 5.69 0.60
CA CYS A 202 19.51 5.92 1.51
C CYS A 202 19.88 5.40 2.90
N GLN A 203 19.41 6.07 3.95
CA GLN A 203 19.74 5.69 5.33
C GLN A 203 18.52 5.13 6.04
N LEU A 204 18.61 3.90 6.58
CA LEU A 204 17.57 3.36 7.44
C LEU A 204 17.65 4.01 8.83
N ARG A 205 16.65 4.83 9.16
CA ARG A 205 16.47 5.43 10.49
C ARG A 205 15.72 4.43 11.36
N ILE A 206 16.45 3.63 12.15
CA ILE A 206 15.84 2.64 13.06
C ILE A 206 15.30 3.35 14.31
N LYS A 207 14.02 3.11 14.61
CA LYS A 207 13.31 3.61 15.79
C LYS A 207 12.56 2.47 16.49
N GLN A 208 11.62 2.80 17.37
CA GLN A 208 10.93 1.84 18.23
C GLN A 208 9.89 0.97 17.51
N SER A 209 9.49 1.30 16.28
CA SER A 209 8.60 0.44 15.48
C SER A 209 9.24 -0.84 14.94
N TRP A 210 10.56 -0.98 15.08
CA TRP A 210 11.33 -2.13 14.62
C TRP A 210 11.46 -3.18 15.73
N VAL A 211 11.10 -4.43 15.43
CA VAL A 211 11.37 -5.56 16.33
C VAL A 211 12.84 -5.95 16.17
N ARG A 212 13.68 -5.70 17.18
CA ARG A 212 15.06 -6.22 17.16
C ARG A 212 14.99 -7.75 17.15
N PRO A 213 15.70 -8.44 16.24
CA PRO A 213 15.79 -9.89 16.31
C PRO A 213 16.29 -10.27 17.71
N ARG A 214 15.58 -11.20 18.37
CA ARG A 214 16.11 -11.81 19.58
C ARG A 214 17.45 -12.41 19.18
N SER A 215 18.53 -11.84 19.71
CA SER A 215 19.87 -12.44 19.62
C SER A 215 19.72 -13.94 19.88
N GLN A 216 20.15 -14.76 18.92
CA GLN A 216 20.17 -16.21 19.05
C GLN A 216 20.74 -16.54 20.45
N ARG A 217 19.91 -17.20 21.26
CA ARG A 217 20.38 -17.88 22.47
C ARG A 217 21.09 -19.16 22.06
#